data_AF-A0A2N0SJU3-F1
#
_entry.id   AF-A0A2N0SJU3-F1
#
_cell.length_a   1.000
_cell.length_b   1.000
_cell.length_c   1.000
_cell.angle_alpha   90.00
_cell.angle_beta   90.00
_cell.angle_gamma   90.00
#
_symmetry.space_group_name_H-M   'P 1'
#
loop_
_entity.id
_entity.type
_entity.pdbx_description
1 polymer ?
#
loop_
_entity_poly.entity_id
_entity_poly.type
_entity_poly.pdbx_seq_one_letter_code
_entity_poly.pdbx_strand_id
1 'polypeptide(L)'
;MGVTVDPEKREKNEKNDTIIEDEDDEENSMISAAVSSEDDPTLSCLTFRFWVLSTFFTSLCAAISQFYHFRPNNGDFSPFFVVFVSYVAGRWMARVLPTRKFQILRWSFSLNPGPFNIKEHVCIFVATGAGGGSAYATDIISIQELFYHHSINFGQGFLLLMSTQIIGYGLAGFLRKYLVHPPSMIWPSNLVIASVYNTLHGSKSEARDRLRIFVIAFLIMFVWQFVPQYMFTWLTSMAILCIIAPYSRMMKILGSGYHGVGILNFTLDWNAIGQPGPLYTPWWAQVNYYVGIIIGVWIVAPLLYHFNFLEAQRFPFTSTLPLDKYGQKYNQTLIIDKTTGFLNVTAYDNYSPIFGKCSNLVEKKRDMIFIPS
;
A
#
# COMPACT_ATOMS: atom_id res chain seq x y z
N MET A 1 1.88 47.56 -33.43
CA MET A 1 2.38 46.18 -33.25
C MET A 1 1.20 45.30 -32.86
N GLY A 2 0.49 44.74 -33.84
CA GLY A 2 -0.52 43.72 -33.59
C GLY A 2 0.18 42.38 -33.53
N VAL A 3 0.11 41.71 -32.38
CA VAL A 3 0.60 40.33 -32.24
C VAL A 3 -0.37 39.45 -33.02
N THR A 4 0.04 39.00 -34.21
CA THR A 4 -0.65 37.96 -34.96
C THR A 4 -0.52 36.66 -34.17
N VAL A 5 -1.56 36.32 -33.41
CA VAL A 5 -1.66 35.01 -32.77
C VAL A 5 -1.84 33.97 -33.87
N ASP A 6 -0.89 33.04 -33.94
CA ASP A 6 -0.81 31.98 -34.94
C ASP A 6 -2.08 31.10 -34.90
N PRO A 7 -2.86 31.00 -35.99
CA PRO A 7 -4.14 30.28 -36.00
C PRO A 7 -4.00 28.80 -35.61
N GLU A 8 -2.83 28.18 -35.86
CA GLU A 8 -2.55 26.80 -35.51
C GLU A 8 -2.40 26.59 -33.98
N LYS A 9 -1.95 27.63 -33.25
CA LYS A 9 -1.91 27.62 -31.78
C LYS A 9 -3.30 27.79 -31.18
N ARG A 10 -4.18 28.53 -31.85
CA ARG A 10 -5.56 28.73 -31.39
C ARG A 10 -6.39 27.46 -31.52
N GLU A 11 -6.29 26.75 -32.64
CA GLU A 11 -6.96 25.45 -32.81
C GLU A 11 -6.44 24.38 -31.85
N LYS A 12 -5.13 24.36 -31.54
CA LYS A 12 -4.57 23.43 -30.54
C LYS A 12 -5.05 23.74 -29.13
N ASN A 13 -5.16 25.02 -28.77
CA ASN A 13 -5.70 25.43 -27.47
C ASN A 13 -7.20 25.13 -27.38
N GLU A 14 -8.00 25.46 -28.41
CA GLU A 14 -9.44 25.17 -28.43
C GLU A 14 -9.72 23.66 -28.38
N LYS A 15 -8.91 22.83 -29.05
CA LYS A 15 -8.98 21.35 -28.93
C LYS A 15 -8.58 20.84 -27.56
N ASN A 16 -7.53 21.39 -26.96
CA ASN A 16 -7.13 21.00 -25.61
C ASN A 16 -8.20 21.42 -24.59
N ASP A 17 -8.76 22.61 -24.70
CA ASP A 17 -9.81 23.11 -23.80
C ASP A 17 -11.09 22.27 -23.93
N THR A 18 -11.49 21.87 -25.15
CA THR A 18 -12.63 20.94 -25.33
C THR A 18 -12.36 19.54 -24.80
N ILE A 19 -11.15 19.00 -24.97
CA ILE A 19 -10.78 17.69 -24.40
C ILE A 19 -10.80 17.74 -22.86
N ILE A 20 -10.34 18.85 -22.26
CA ILE A 20 -10.34 19.04 -20.80
C ILE A 20 -11.77 19.18 -20.28
N GLU A 21 -12.64 19.95 -20.94
CA GLU A 21 -14.04 20.10 -20.57
C GLU A 21 -14.81 18.77 -20.68
N ASP A 22 -14.59 17.99 -21.74
CA ASP A 22 -15.23 16.68 -21.92
C ASP A 22 -14.75 15.64 -20.88
N GLU A 23 -13.45 15.63 -20.54
CA GLU A 23 -12.90 14.77 -19.48
C GLU A 23 -13.43 15.17 -18.09
N ASP A 24 -13.48 16.47 -17.79
CA ASP A 24 -14.02 16.98 -16.52
C ASP A 24 -15.52 16.64 -16.37
N ASP A 25 -16.30 16.72 -17.44
CA ASP A 25 -17.73 16.38 -17.44
C ASP A 25 -17.98 14.86 -17.28
N GLU A 26 -17.20 14.00 -17.94
CA GLU A 26 -17.30 12.55 -17.77
C GLU A 26 -16.90 12.13 -16.35
N GLU A 27 -15.81 12.70 -15.82
CA GLU A 27 -15.36 12.46 -14.44
C GLU A 27 -16.38 12.93 -13.39
N ASN A 28 -16.94 14.12 -13.56
CA ASN A 28 -18.01 14.63 -12.70
C ASN A 28 -19.28 13.79 -12.78
N SER A 29 -19.61 13.23 -13.94
CA SER A 29 -20.73 12.30 -14.11
C SER A 29 -20.50 10.98 -13.36
N MET A 30 -19.28 10.45 -13.38
CA MET A 30 -18.91 9.23 -12.64
C MET A 30 -18.95 9.46 -11.13
N ILE A 31 -18.47 10.62 -10.66
CA ILE A 31 -18.47 10.98 -9.24
C ILE A 31 -19.91 11.19 -8.73
N SER A 32 -20.74 11.92 -9.48
CA SER A 32 -22.14 12.16 -9.11
C SER A 32 -22.99 10.89 -9.15
N ALA A 33 -22.67 9.92 -10.02
CA ALA A 33 -23.30 8.60 -10.01
C ALA A 33 -22.87 7.72 -8.82
N ALA A 34 -21.64 7.88 -8.33
CA ALA A 34 -21.07 7.07 -7.25
C ALA A 34 -21.34 7.64 -5.85
N VAL A 35 -21.54 8.96 -5.72
CA VAL A 35 -21.62 9.68 -4.44
C VAL A 35 -22.86 10.57 -4.37
N SER A 36 -23.66 10.43 -3.31
CA SER A 36 -24.75 11.37 -3.02
C SER A 36 -24.20 12.79 -2.79
N SER A 37 -24.74 13.77 -3.50
CA SER A 37 -24.39 15.18 -3.33
C SER A 37 -24.99 15.81 -2.06
N GLU A 38 -25.92 15.11 -1.39
CA GLU A 38 -26.59 15.58 -0.17
C GLU A 38 -25.92 15.01 1.08
N ASP A 39 -25.57 15.88 2.06
CA ASP A 39 -25.07 15.50 3.38
C ASP A 39 -26.05 15.93 4.49
N ASP A 40 -26.31 15.03 5.45
CA ASP A 40 -27.08 15.33 6.67
C ASP A 40 -26.12 15.53 7.86
N PRO A 41 -25.90 16.79 8.31
CA PRO A 41 -24.98 17.09 9.41
C PRO A 41 -25.47 16.61 10.79
N THR A 42 -26.71 16.13 10.92
CA THR A 42 -27.29 15.72 12.21
C THR A 42 -26.95 14.27 12.59
N LEU A 43 -26.45 13.47 11.64
CA LEU A 43 -26.10 12.07 11.87
C LEU A 43 -24.90 11.93 12.82
N SER A 44 -25.05 11.09 13.85
CA SER A 44 -23.98 10.84 14.84
C SER A 44 -22.84 9.98 14.26
N CYS A 45 -21.59 10.44 14.37
CA CYS A 45 -20.42 9.71 13.86
C CYS A 45 -19.72 8.86 14.93
N LEU A 46 -19.44 9.44 16.11
CA LEU A 46 -18.63 8.84 17.17
C LEU A 46 -19.50 8.17 18.24
N THR A 47 -20.20 7.10 17.88
CA THR A 47 -21.04 6.34 18.82
C THR A 47 -20.25 5.27 19.57
N PHE A 48 -20.86 4.63 20.57
CA PHE A 48 -20.27 3.48 21.27
C PHE A 48 -19.90 2.34 20.30
N ARG A 49 -20.78 2.07 19.32
CA ARG A 49 -20.55 1.07 18.27
C ARG A 49 -19.32 1.40 17.44
N PHE A 50 -19.13 2.67 17.06
CA PHE A 50 -17.92 3.13 16.38
C PHE A 50 -16.66 2.75 17.19
N TRP A 51 -16.59 3.09 18.48
CA TRP A 51 -15.40 2.83 19.29
C TRP A 51 -15.10 1.34 19.43
N VAL A 52 -16.12 0.52 19.66
CA VAL A 52 -15.97 -0.94 19.80
C VAL A 52 -15.53 -1.57 18.48
N LEU A 53 -16.23 -1.28 17.39
CA LEU A 53 -15.95 -1.88 16.08
C LEU A 53 -14.62 -1.39 15.51
N SER A 54 -14.34 -0.08 15.57
CA SER A 54 -13.06 0.46 15.08
C SER A 54 -11.89 -0.13 15.86
N THR A 55 -11.93 -0.18 17.20
CA THR A 55 -10.84 -0.77 18.01
C THR A 55 -10.62 -2.25 17.68
N PHE A 56 -11.71 -3.02 17.54
CA PHE A 56 -11.64 -4.42 17.16
C PHE A 56 -11.02 -4.62 15.76
N PHE A 57 -11.51 -3.92 14.74
CA PHE A 57 -10.99 -4.07 13.38
C PHE A 57 -9.57 -3.52 13.25
N THR A 58 -9.27 -2.39 13.89
CA THR A 58 -7.91 -1.82 13.90
C THR A 58 -6.92 -2.77 14.53
N SER A 59 -7.21 -3.33 15.72
CA SER A 59 -6.30 -4.29 16.37
C SER A 59 -6.13 -5.58 15.56
N LEU A 60 -7.22 -6.12 15.00
CA LEU A 60 -7.17 -7.31 14.16
C LEU A 60 -6.34 -7.08 12.89
N CYS A 61 -6.60 -5.97 12.19
CA CYS A 61 -5.87 -5.63 10.97
C CYS A 61 -4.39 -5.38 11.27
N ALA A 62 -4.07 -4.62 12.33
CA ALA A 62 -2.68 -4.38 12.72
C ALA A 62 -1.91 -5.68 13.00
N ALA A 63 -2.52 -6.62 13.73
CA ALA A 63 -1.89 -7.91 14.01
C ALA A 63 -1.63 -8.73 12.74
N ILE A 64 -2.60 -8.77 11.82
CA ILE A 64 -2.49 -9.49 10.55
C ILE A 64 -1.45 -8.83 9.65
N SER A 65 -1.50 -7.51 9.49
CA SER A 65 -0.56 -6.73 8.68
C SER A 65 0.87 -6.90 9.17
N GLN A 66 1.11 -6.81 10.49
CA GLN A 66 2.45 -7.00 11.06
C GLN A 66 2.97 -8.42 10.82
N PHE A 67 2.10 -9.43 10.90
CA PHE A 67 2.48 -10.81 10.63
C PHE A 67 2.90 -11.03 9.16
N TYR A 68 2.17 -10.42 8.22
CA TYR A 68 2.50 -10.52 6.80
C TYR A 68 3.69 -9.66 6.38
N HIS A 69 3.97 -8.55 7.07
CA HIS A 69 5.05 -7.61 6.76
C HIS A 69 6.45 -8.26 6.69
N PHE A 70 6.69 -9.28 7.51
CA PHE A 70 7.96 -10.02 7.49
C PHE A 70 7.98 -11.22 6.53
N ARG A 71 6.91 -11.45 5.77
CA ARG A 71 6.85 -12.56 4.79
C ARG A 71 7.29 -12.09 3.41
N PRO A 72 7.97 -12.94 2.61
CA PRO A 72 8.38 -12.57 1.25
C PRO A 72 7.21 -12.22 0.31
N ASN A 73 6.05 -12.87 0.51
CA ASN A 73 4.79 -12.49 -0.13
C ASN A 73 3.97 -11.70 0.90
N ASN A 74 4.14 -10.38 0.92
CA ASN A 74 3.37 -9.49 1.77
C ASN A 74 1.89 -9.54 1.34
N GLY A 75 1.03 -10.05 2.21
CA GLY A 75 -0.41 -10.01 2.04
C GLY A 75 -1.01 -8.85 2.80
N ASP A 76 -1.77 -8.01 2.10
CA ASP A 76 -2.57 -6.96 2.73
C ASP A 76 -4.00 -7.42 2.97
N PHE A 77 -4.63 -6.83 3.99
CA PHE A 77 -6.05 -7.07 4.24
C PHE A 77 -6.89 -6.29 3.22
N SER A 78 -8.05 -6.85 2.85
CA SER A 78 -8.96 -6.16 1.93
C SER A 78 -9.74 -5.06 2.65
N PRO A 79 -9.72 -3.80 2.16
CA PRO A 79 -10.58 -2.72 2.65
C PRO A 79 -12.08 -3.11 2.67
N PHE A 80 -12.52 -3.85 1.66
CA PHE A 80 -13.91 -4.30 1.53
C PHE A 80 -14.35 -5.24 2.64
N PHE A 81 -13.43 -6.07 3.16
CA PHE A 81 -13.74 -6.95 4.29
C PHE A 81 -14.21 -6.15 5.51
N VAL A 82 -13.50 -5.06 5.84
CA VAL A 82 -13.87 -4.18 6.95
C VAL A 82 -15.24 -3.56 6.69
N VAL A 83 -15.50 -3.05 5.48
CA VAL A 83 -16.79 -2.45 5.10
C VAL A 83 -17.95 -3.44 5.25
N PHE A 84 -17.87 -4.63 4.66
CA PHE A 84 -18.99 -5.58 4.71
C PHE A 84 -19.22 -6.17 6.10
N VAL A 85 -18.15 -6.54 6.82
CA VAL A 85 -18.30 -7.15 8.14
C VAL A 85 -18.72 -6.12 9.18
N SER A 86 -18.17 -4.90 9.14
CA SER A 86 -18.61 -3.83 10.05
C SER A 86 -20.03 -3.37 9.77
N TYR A 87 -20.52 -3.43 8.52
CA TYR A 87 -21.95 -3.22 8.21
C TYR A 87 -22.85 -4.24 8.90
N VAL A 88 -22.54 -5.54 8.77
CA VAL A 88 -23.32 -6.62 9.38
C VAL A 88 -23.26 -6.52 10.90
N ALA A 89 -22.07 -6.33 11.46
CA ALA A 89 -21.86 -6.18 12.90
C ALA A 89 -22.55 -4.93 13.46
N GLY A 90 -22.43 -3.78 12.79
CA GLY A 90 -23.07 -2.52 13.18
C GLY A 90 -24.59 -2.61 13.17
N ARG A 91 -25.18 -3.24 12.14
CA ARG A 91 -26.62 -3.53 12.07
C ARG A 91 -27.08 -4.53 13.12
N TRP A 92 -26.25 -5.49 13.49
CA TRP A 92 -26.54 -6.43 14.57
C TRP A 92 -26.50 -5.73 15.93
N MET A 93 -25.45 -4.96 16.22
CA MET A 93 -25.33 -4.14 17.43
C MET A 93 -26.47 -3.12 17.54
N ALA A 94 -26.92 -2.53 16.43
CA ALA A 94 -28.07 -1.63 16.41
C ALA A 94 -29.39 -2.30 16.85
N ARG A 95 -29.54 -3.62 16.67
CA ARG A 95 -30.73 -4.37 17.10
C ARG A 95 -30.62 -4.89 18.53
N VAL A 96 -29.41 -5.24 18.97
CA VAL A 96 -29.17 -5.87 20.27
C VAL A 96 -28.92 -4.84 21.39
N LEU A 97 -28.26 -3.72 21.08
CA LEU A 97 -27.88 -2.75 22.11
C LEU A 97 -29.09 -1.95 22.64
N PRO A 98 -29.16 -1.74 23.96
CA PRO A 98 -30.25 -1.00 24.57
C PRO A 98 -30.19 0.49 24.21
N THR A 99 -31.35 1.06 23.87
CA THR A 99 -31.55 2.50 23.62
C THR A 99 -31.60 3.34 24.91
N ARG A 100 -31.33 2.72 26.07
CA ARG A 100 -31.39 3.40 27.37
C ARG A 100 -30.30 4.48 27.44
N LYS A 101 -30.68 5.67 27.91
CA LYS A 101 -29.74 6.75 28.22
C LYS A 101 -29.10 6.44 29.57
N PHE A 102 -27.79 6.23 29.57
CA PHE A 102 -27.00 6.08 30.78
C PHE A 102 -26.50 7.48 31.18
N GLN A 103 -26.79 7.88 32.41
CA GLN A 103 -26.23 9.10 32.99
C GLN A 103 -25.09 8.71 33.93
N ILE A 104 -23.87 9.11 33.59
CA ILE A 104 -22.71 9.03 34.47
C ILE A 104 -22.32 10.46 34.83
N LEU A 105 -22.48 10.83 36.11
CA LEU A 105 -22.31 12.20 36.62
C LEU A 105 -23.09 13.24 35.79
N ARG A 106 -22.40 14.12 35.06
CA ARG A 106 -22.98 15.19 34.23
C ARG A 106 -23.18 14.79 32.77
N TRP A 107 -22.73 13.60 32.35
CA TRP A 107 -22.72 13.19 30.96
C TRP A 107 -23.79 12.11 30.73
N SER A 108 -24.71 12.37 29.81
CA SER A 108 -25.68 11.39 29.33
C SER A 108 -25.20 10.80 28.01
N PHE A 109 -24.97 9.49 27.95
CA PHE A 109 -24.68 8.80 26.70
C PHE A 109 -25.66 7.65 26.47
N SER A 110 -25.99 7.39 25.21
CA SER A 110 -26.77 6.21 24.81
C SER A 110 -25.83 5.21 24.15
N LEU A 111 -25.94 3.93 24.52
CA LEU A 111 -25.22 2.85 23.83
C LEU A 111 -25.74 2.64 22.40
N ASN A 112 -26.99 3.04 22.15
CA ASN A 112 -27.64 2.95 20.84
C ASN A 112 -28.40 4.26 20.57
N PRO A 113 -27.73 5.29 20.00
CA PRO A 113 -28.37 6.59 19.75
C PRO A 113 -29.37 6.55 18.58
N GLY A 114 -29.34 5.53 17.74
CA GLY A 114 -30.21 5.41 16.57
C GLY A 114 -29.81 4.26 15.64
N PRO A 115 -30.44 4.14 14.46
CA PRO A 115 -30.07 3.15 13.47
C PRO A 115 -28.60 3.28 13.06
N PHE A 116 -28.01 2.19 12.57
CA PHE A 116 -26.64 2.22 12.04
C PHE A 116 -26.61 3.08 10.77
N ASN A 117 -25.87 4.17 10.81
CA ASN A 117 -25.83 5.19 9.76
C ASN A 117 -24.56 5.08 8.90
N ILE A 118 -24.55 5.80 7.77
CA ILE A 118 -23.41 5.82 6.85
C ILE A 118 -22.17 6.47 7.47
N LYS A 119 -22.31 7.55 8.25
CA LYS A 119 -21.18 8.30 8.82
C LYS A 119 -20.40 7.50 9.86
N GLU A 120 -21.08 6.88 10.81
CA GLU A 120 -20.51 5.95 11.79
C GLU A 120 -19.79 4.80 11.08
N HIS A 121 -20.39 4.26 10.01
CA HIS A 121 -19.79 3.19 9.22
C HIS A 121 -18.49 3.64 8.51
N VAL A 122 -18.51 4.80 7.84
CA VAL A 122 -17.33 5.39 7.20
C VAL A 122 -16.24 5.71 8.23
N CYS A 123 -16.62 6.24 9.41
CA CYS A 123 -15.65 6.51 10.48
C CYS A 123 -14.95 5.24 10.96
N ILE A 124 -15.65 4.11 11.09
CA ILE A 124 -15.03 2.81 11.44
C ILE A 124 -13.95 2.46 10.41
N PHE A 125 -14.26 2.58 9.13
CA PHE A 125 -13.30 2.30 8.06
C PHE A 125 -12.10 3.24 8.07
N VAL A 126 -12.31 4.55 8.23
CA VAL A 126 -11.21 5.52 8.31
C VAL A 126 -10.31 5.22 9.52
N ALA A 127 -10.88 4.88 10.67
CA ALA A 127 -10.12 4.52 11.86
C ALA A 127 -9.32 3.22 11.68
N THR A 128 -9.90 2.22 11.01
CA THR A 128 -9.19 0.97 10.68
C THR A 128 -8.12 1.18 9.61
N GLY A 129 -8.38 2.00 8.59
CA GLY A 129 -7.37 2.36 7.58
C GLY A 129 -6.20 3.15 8.19
N ALA A 130 -6.46 3.98 9.19
CA ALA A 130 -5.43 4.74 9.89
C ALA A 130 -4.51 3.84 10.74
N GLY A 131 -5.07 2.90 11.51
CA GLY A 131 -4.30 2.12 12.48
C GLY A 131 -4.04 0.65 12.11
N GLY A 132 -4.63 0.13 11.03
CA GLY A 132 -4.61 -1.29 10.69
C GLY A 132 -3.39 -1.75 9.88
N GLY A 133 -2.54 -0.83 9.44
CA GLY A 133 -1.31 -1.14 8.69
C GLY A 133 -0.10 -1.40 9.59
N SER A 134 0.91 -2.07 9.04
CA SER A 134 2.23 -2.20 9.68
C SER A 134 2.94 -0.84 9.71
N ALA A 135 3.51 -0.47 10.86
CA ALA A 135 4.21 0.81 11.00
C ALA A 135 5.65 0.70 10.50
N TYR A 136 6.07 1.55 9.57
CA TYR A 136 7.43 1.50 9.00
C TYR A 136 8.55 1.53 10.06
N ALA A 137 8.32 2.23 11.18
CA ALA A 137 9.27 2.28 12.29
C ALA A 137 9.56 0.90 12.92
N THR A 138 8.71 -0.12 12.72
CA THR A 138 9.00 -1.49 13.16
C THR A 138 10.21 -2.08 12.47
N ASP A 139 10.53 -1.65 11.24
CA ASP A 139 11.74 -2.10 10.54
C ASP A 139 13.00 -1.62 11.26
N ILE A 140 13.00 -0.38 11.74
CA ILE A 140 14.13 0.19 12.51
C ILE A 140 14.36 -0.62 13.79
N ILE A 141 13.28 -0.90 14.53
CA ILE A 141 13.33 -1.69 15.77
C ILE A 141 13.84 -3.10 15.49
N SER A 142 13.26 -3.76 14.48
CA SER A 142 13.62 -5.13 14.10
C SER A 142 15.07 -5.23 13.63
N ILE A 143 15.56 -4.22 12.90
CA ILE A 143 16.96 -4.19 12.45
C ILE A 143 17.91 -4.05 13.64
N GLN A 144 17.60 -3.17 14.59
CA GLN A 144 18.40 -2.97 15.80
C GLN A 144 18.48 -4.21 16.68
N GLU A 145 17.36 -4.91 16.85
CA GLU A 145 17.32 -6.11 17.67
C GLU A 145 17.96 -7.32 16.96
N LEU A 146 17.65 -7.53 15.68
CA LEU A 146 18.08 -8.72 14.94
C LEU A 146 19.51 -8.64 14.41
N PHE A 147 19.94 -7.47 13.89
CA PHE A 147 21.25 -7.31 13.24
C PHE A 147 22.28 -6.60 14.11
N TYR A 148 21.86 -5.71 15.01
CA TYR A 148 22.76 -4.99 15.91
C TYR A 148 22.78 -5.53 17.34
N HIS A 149 21.96 -6.54 17.66
CA HIS A 149 21.84 -7.14 18.99
C HIS A 149 21.66 -6.08 20.10
N HIS A 150 21.04 -4.96 19.76
CA HIS A 150 20.78 -3.86 20.66
C HIS A 150 19.34 -3.95 21.14
N SER A 151 19.14 -4.22 22.42
CA SER A 151 17.81 -4.32 23.01
C SER A 151 17.21 -2.92 23.19
N ILE A 152 16.17 -2.60 22.42
CA ILE A 152 15.40 -1.37 22.58
C ILE A 152 14.37 -1.57 23.69
N ASN A 153 14.28 -0.61 24.61
CA ASN A 153 13.24 -0.64 25.63
C ASN A 153 11.86 -0.33 25.02
N PHE A 154 10.80 -0.94 25.55
CA PHE A 154 9.42 -0.72 25.07
C PHE A 154 9.07 0.77 24.94
N GLY A 155 9.42 1.59 25.92
CA GLY A 155 9.14 3.03 25.89
C GLY A 155 9.83 3.76 24.73
N GLN A 156 11.06 3.40 24.38
CA GLN A 156 11.79 3.99 23.25
C GLN A 156 11.16 3.57 21.92
N GLY A 157 10.84 2.28 21.77
CA GLY A 157 10.14 1.77 20.59
C GLY A 157 8.76 2.41 20.41
N PHE A 158 7.98 2.50 21.50
CA PHE A 158 6.66 3.12 21.48
C PHE A 158 6.71 4.61 21.10
N LEU A 159 7.64 5.38 21.68
CA LEU A 159 7.79 6.80 21.33
C LEU A 159 8.29 7.01 19.90
N LEU A 160 9.16 6.12 19.40
CA LEU A 160 9.59 6.13 18.00
C LEU A 160 8.40 5.87 17.05
N LEU A 161 7.58 4.87 17.34
CA LEU A 161 6.38 4.58 16.56
C LEU A 161 5.39 5.76 16.63
N MET A 162 5.10 6.28 17.80
CA MET A 162 4.15 7.40 17.95
C MET A 162 4.62 8.67 17.24
N SER A 163 5.89 9.05 17.37
CA SER A 163 6.43 10.26 16.73
C SER A 163 6.37 10.18 15.21
N THR A 164 6.77 9.04 14.62
CA THR A 164 6.72 8.85 13.16
C THR A 164 5.29 8.91 12.61
N GLN A 165 4.32 8.31 13.28
CA GLN A 165 2.91 8.38 12.87
C GLN A 165 2.34 9.80 13.01
N ILE A 166 2.64 10.52 14.09
CA ILE A 166 2.16 11.90 14.30
C ILE A 166 2.70 12.84 13.22
N ILE A 167 3.97 12.70 12.84
CA ILE A 167 4.57 13.48 11.75
C ILE A 167 3.83 13.23 10.43
N GLY A 168 3.54 11.96 10.11
CA GLY A 168 2.80 11.57 8.92
C GLY A 168 1.41 12.21 8.85
N TYR A 169 0.64 12.11 9.94
CA TYR A 169 -0.70 12.74 10.00
C TYR A 169 -0.66 14.27 10.01
N GLY A 170 0.38 14.86 10.61
CA GLY A 170 0.61 16.31 10.55
C GLY A 170 0.82 16.81 9.12
N LEU A 171 1.65 16.11 8.34
CA LEU A 171 1.88 16.43 6.94
C LEU A 171 0.63 16.20 6.07
N ALA A 172 -0.11 15.10 6.31
CA ALA A 172 -1.37 14.84 5.62
C ALA A 172 -2.41 15.95 5.88
N GLY A 173 -2.48 16.47 7.11
CA GLY A 173 -3.33 17.60 7.46
C GLY A 173 -2.97 18.88 6.70
N PHE A 174 -1.68 19.16 6.54
CA PHE A 174 -1.19 20.30 5.76
C PHE A 174 -1.50 20.17 4.25
N LEU A 175 -1.32 18.96 3.69
CA LEU A 175 -1.54 18.70 2.26
C LEU A 175 -3.02 18.52 1.89
N ARG A 176 -3.93 18.34 2.85
CA ARG A 176 -5.38 18.19 2.61
C ARG A 176 -5.96 19.28 1.72
N LYS A 177 -5.48 20.53 1.87
CA LYS A 177 -5.94 21.66 1.05
C LYS A 177 -5.62 21.49 -0.44
N TYR A 178 -4.51 20.83 -0.76
CA TYR A 178 -4.03 20.68 -2.13
C TYR A 178 -4.40 19.33 -2.75
N LEU A 179 -4.59 18.28 -1.93
CA LEU A 179 -4.82 16.91 -2.41
C LEU A 179 -6.26 16.41 -2.27
N VAL A 180 -7.13 17.13 -1.55
CA VAL A 180 -8.50 16.66 -1.26
C VAL A 180 -9.56 17.68 -1.64
N HIS A 181 -9.30 18.98 -1.46
CA HIS A 181 -10.28 20.02 -1.79
C HIS A 181 -10.44 20.33 -3.30
N PRO A 182 -9.38 20.25 -4.14
CA PRO A 182 -9.54 20.50 -5.58
C PRO A 182 -10.42 19.43 -6.26
N PRO A 183 -11.41 19.82 -7.09
CA PRO A 183 -12.29 18.88 -7.80
C PRO A 183 -11.57 17.95 -8.78
N SER A 184 -10.50 18.43 -9.41
CA SER A 184 -9.69 17.67 -10.37
C SER A 184 -8.84 16.56 -9.74
N MET A 185 -8.82 16.45 -8.40
CA MET A 185 -8.04 15.42 -7.71
C MET A 185 -8.93 14.23 -7.34
N ILE A 186 -9.00 13.25 -8.26
CA ILE A 186 -9.81 12.05 -8.07
C ILE A 186 -9.00 10.94 -7.40
N TRP A 187 -9.65 10.23 -6.49
CA TRP A 187 -9.12 9.05 -5.82
C TRP A 187 -9.94 7.81 -6.20
N PRO A 188 -9.63 7.12 -7.31
CA PRO A 188 -10.44 6.02 -7.84
C PRO A 188 -10.71 4.89 -6.82
N SER A 189 -9.70 4.55 -6.01
CA SER A 189 -9.82 3.54 -4.95
C SER A 189 -10.89 3.92 -3.90
N ASN A 190 -10.95 5.20 -3.52
CA ASN A 190 -11.93 5.71 -2.57
C ASN A 190 -13.33 5.82 -3.19
N LEU A 191 -13.42 6.07 -4.51
CA LEU A 191 -14.70 6.18 -5.22
C LEU A 191 -15.45 4.84 -5.23
N VAL A 192 -14.73 3.73 -5.48
CA VAL A 192 -15.33 2.38 -5.41
C VAL A 192 -15.86 2.09 -4.02
N ILE A 193 -15.12 2.47 -2.97
CA ILE A 193 -15.55 2.31 -1.58
C ILE A 193 -16.78 3.17 -1.28
N ALA A 194 -16.82 4.42 -1.73
CA ALA A 194 -17.95 5.32 -1.55
C ALA A 194 -19.24 4.80 -2.22
N SER A 195 -19.13 4.26 -3.44
CA SER A 195 -20.25 3.61 -4.13
C SER A 195 -20.81 2.42 -3.34
N VAL A 196 -19.93 1.61 -2.74
CA VAL A 196 -20.33 0.49 -1.87
C VAL A 196 -21.08 1.00 -0.63
N TYR A 197 -20.62 2.09 0.01
CA TYR A 197 -21.33 2.69 1.15
C TYR A 197 -22.74 3.15 0.79
N ASN A 198 -22.88 3.87 -0.32
CA ASN A 198 -24.18 4.35 -0.80
C ASN A 198 -25.11 3.19 -1.12
N THR A 199 -24.60 2.12 -1.74
CA THR A 199 -25.41 0.93 -2.02
C THR A 199 -25.82 0.18 -0.75
N LEU A 200 -24.93 0.05 0.24
CA LEU A 200 -25.20 -0.66 1.50
C LEU A 200 -26.22 0.07 2.40
N HIS A 201 -26.21 1.40 2.38
CA HIS A 201 -27.12 2.24 3.17
C HIS A 201 -28.32 2.77 2.37
N GLY A 202 -28.37 2.51 1.05
CA GLY A 202 -29.49 2.79 0.16
C GLY A 202 -30.59 1.73 0.25
N SER A 203 -30.98 1.15 -0.89
CA SER A 203 -32.09 0.22 -0.94
C SER A 203 -31.76 -1.13 -0.27
N LYS A 204 -32.70 -1.68 0.52
CA LYS A 204 -32.50 -2.96 1.22
C LYS A 204 -32.30 -4.15 0.25
N SER A 205 -32.87 -4.09 -0.94
CA SER A 205 -32.71 -5.11 -1.98
C SER A 205 -31.30 -5.12 -2.54
N GLU A 206 -30.78 -3.96 -2.95
CA GLU A 206 -29.44 -3.85 -3.54
C GLU A 206 -28.36 -4.20 -2.52
N ALA A 207 -28.51 -3.74 -1.27
CA ALA A 207 -27.58 -4.08 -0.18
C ALA A 207 -27.50 -5.60 0.04
N ARG A 208 -28.63 -6.32 -0.04
CA ARG A 208 -28.68 -7.78 0.12
C ARG A 208 -27.98 -8.49 -1.05
N ASP A 209 -28.19 -8.03 -2.27
CA ASP A 209 -27.61 -8.65 -3.46
C ASP A 209 -26.08 -8.44 -3.50
N ARG A 210 -25.60 -7.23 -3.18
CA ARG A 210 -24.16 -6.95 -3.02
C ARG A 210 -23.52 -7.81 -1.93
N LEU A 211 -24.18 -7.94 -0.78
CA LEU A 211 -23.68 -8.79 0.32
C LEU A 211 -23.65 -10.27 -0.09
N ARG A 212 -24.63 -10.74 -0.86
CA ARG A 212 -24.66 -12.11 -1.38
C ARG A 212 -23.50 -12.37 -2.34
N ILE A 213 -23.24 -11.45 -3.27
CA ILE A 213 -22.10 -11.52 -4.19
C ILE A 213 -20.80 -11.51 -3.40
N PHE A 214 -20.66 -10.62 -2.40
CA PHE A 214 -19.49 -10.57 -1.54
C PHE A 214 -19.24 -11.92 -0.83
N VAL A 215 -20.26 -12.52 -0.22
CA VAL A 215 -20.12 -13.81 0.48
C VAL A 215 -19.75 -14.94 -0.49
N ILE A 216 -20.37 -14.99 -1.67
CA ILE A 216 -20.03 -15.99 -2.69
C ILE A 216 -18.58 -15.81 -3.14
N ALA A 217 -18.17 -14.60 -3.49
CA ALA A 217 -16.80 -14.29 -3.89
C ALA A 217 -15.82 -14.60 -2.75
N PHE A 218 -16.12 -14.22 -1.52
CA PHE A 218 -15.30 -14.51 -0.35
C PHE A 218 -15.09 -16.02 -0.17
N LEU A 219 -16.15 -16.83 -0.28
CA LEU A 219 -16.04 -18.29 -0.15
C LEU A 219 -15.24 -18.93 -1.31
N ILE A 220 -15.48 -18.47 -2.55
CA ILE A 220 -14.71 -18.94 -3.71
C ILE A 220 -13.24 -18.61 -3.53
N MET A 221 -12.92 -17.38 -3.16
CA MET A 221 -11.55 -16.94 -2.94
C MET A 221 -10.89 -17.64 -1.75
N PHE A 222 -11.64 -17.86 -0.67
CA PHE A 222 -11.18 -18.62 0.49
C PHE A 222 -10.76 -20.04 0.08
N VAL A 223 -11.58 -20.74 -0.69
CA VAL A 223 -11.27 -22.09 -1.20
C VAL A 223 -10.13 -22.04 -2.22
N TRP A 224 -10.15 -21.07 -3.15
CA TRP A 224 -9.11 -20.92 -4.16
C TRP A 224 -7.74 -20.71 -3.51
N GLN A 225 -7.65 -19.93 -2.44
CA GLN A 225 -6.38 -19.57 -1.82
C GLN A 225 -5.61 -20.78 -1.24
N PHE A 226 -6.30 -21.86 -0.87
CA PHE A 226 -5.64 -23.11 -0.48
C PHE A 226 -4.85 -23.77 -1.62
N VAL A 227 -5.28 -23.56 -2.87
CA VAL A 227 -4.67 -24.17 -4.04
C VAL A 227 -3.27 -23.62 -4.30
N PRO A 228 -3.04 -22.31 -4.54
CA PRO A 228 -1.71 -21.79 -4.76
C PRO A 228 -0.88 -21.77 -3.47
N GLN A 229 -1.48 -21.63 -2.28
CA GLN A 229 -0.67 -21.49 -1.06
C GLN A 229 -0.26 -22.82 -0.41
N TYR A 230 -1.03 -23.89 -0.57
CA TYR A 230 -0.78 -25.16 0.11
C TYR A 230 -0.67 -26.35 -0.83
N MET A 231 -1.65 -26.56 -1.71
CA MET A 231 -1.68 -27.77 -2.56
C MET A 231 -0.63 -27.73 -3.68
N PHE A 232 -0.52 -26.60 -4.36
CA PHE A 232 0.34 -26.41 -5.53
C PHE A 232 1.08 -25.08 -5.44
N THR A 233 2.10 -25.04 -4.59
CA THR A 233 2.91 -23.84 -4.32
C THR A 233 3.58 -23.25 -5.56
N TRP A 234 3.78 -24.03 -6.62
CA TRP A 234 4.32 -23.55 -7.89
C TRP A 234 3.38 -22.57 -8.62
N LEU A 235 2.07 -22.58 -8.34
CA LEU A 235 1.11 -21.62 -8.91
C LEU A 235 1.33 -20.18 -8.42
N THR A 236 2.05 -20.01 -7.30
CA THR A 236 2.40 -18.68 -6.77
C THR A 236 3.44 -17.96 -7.63
N SER A 237 4.28 -18.70 -8.36
CA SER A 237 5.31 -18.17 -9.25
C SER A 237 5.62 -19.16 -10.38
N MET A 238 4.87 -19.03 -11.47
CA MET A 238 5.06 -19.75 -12.72
C MET A 238 6.08 -19.02 -13.60
N ALA A 239 7.36 -19.26 -13.31
CA ALA A 239 8.47 -18.72 -14.08
C ALA A 239 8.66 -19.49 -15.40
N ILE A 240 8.03 -19.03 -16.50
CA ILE A 240 8.06 -19.74 -17.79
C ILE A 240 9.49 -19.92 -18.31
N LEU A 241 10.34 -18.91 -18.19
CA LEU A 241 11.74 -19.00 -18.62
C LEU A 241 12.54 -20.07 -17.87
N CYS A 242 12.23 -20.30 -16.59
CA CYS A 242 12.84 -21.35 -15.79
C CYS A 242 12.39 -22.76 -16.24
N ILE A 243 11.16 -22.88 -16.77
CA ILE A 243 10.62 -24.14 -17.30
C ILE A 243 11.22 -24.46 -18.66
N ILE A 244 11.37 -23.48 -19.54
CA ILE A 244 11.90 -23.67 -20.90
C ILE A 244 13.38 -24.10 -20.87
N ALA A 245 14.18 -23.49 -20.00
CA ALA A 245 15.62 -23.74 -19.94
C ALA A 245 16.12 -23.92 -18.50
N PRO A 246 15.79 -25.05 -17.85
CA PRO A 246 16.04 -25.28 -16.42
C PRO A 246 17.53 -25.44 -16.07
N TYR A 247 18.42 -25.61 -17.04
CA TYR A 247 19.86 -25.77 -16.80
C TYR A 247 20.67 -24.49 -17.05
N SER A 248 20.09 -23.47 -17.70
CA SER A 248 20.77 -22.21 -17.98
C SER A 248 20.75 -21.30 -16.75
N ARG A 249 21.93 -20.90 -16.27
CA ARG A 249 22.06 -19.94 -15.16
C ARG A 249 21.41 -18.59 -15.51
N MET A 250 21.55 -18.14 -16.75
CA MET A 250 20.99 -16.86 -17.20
C MET A 250 19.47 -16.88 -17.19
N MET A 251 18.85 -17.98 -17.62
CA MET A 251 17.38 -18.11 -17.65
C MET A 251 16.77 -18.21 -16.25
N LYS A 252 17.48 -18.79 -15.28
CA LYS A 252 17.07 -18.78 -13.87
C LYS A 252 17.08 -17.37 -13.28
N ILE A 253 18.14 -16.62 -13.54
CA ILE A 253 18.28 -15.24 -13.06
C ILE A 253 17.23 -14.34 -13.71
N LEU A 254 16.96 -14.49 -15.01
CA LEU A 254 15.95 -13.70 -15.70
C LEU A 254 14.51 -14.10 -15.35
N GLY A 255 14.23 -15.40 -15.21
CA GLY A 255 12.87 -15.91 -15.03
C GLY A 255 12.37 -15.98 -13.60
N SER A 256 13.24 -16.18 -12.60
CA SER A 256 12.79 -16.42 -11.22
C SER A 256 12.15 -15.17 -10.62
N GLY A 257 10.95 -15.29 -10.05
CA GLY A 257 10.29 -14.20 -9.32
C GLY A 257 10.85 -13.94 -7.92
N TYR A 258 11.45 -14.95 -7.29
CA TYR A 258 11.96 -14.87 -5.91
C TYR A 258 13.45 -14.53 -5.84
N HIS A 259 14.23 -15.05 -6.78
CA HIS A 259 15.69 -14.95 -6.79
C HIS A 259 16.23 -14.26 -8.05
N GLY A 260 15.34 -13.69 -8.86
CA GLY A 260 15.67 -13.13 -10.16
C GLY A 260 14.78 -11.96 -10.53
N VAL A 261 14.78 -11.66 -11.84
CA VAL A 261 14.10 -10.50 -12.44
C VAL A 261 12.59 -10.71 -12.57
N GLY A 262 12.15 -11.97 -12.67
CA GLY A 262 10.75 -12.31 -12.87
C GLY A 262 10.22 -12.05 -14.28
N ILE A 263 11.08 -12.04 -15.32
CA ILE A 263 10.63 -11.91 -16.70
C ILE A 263 9.75 -13.12 -17.06
N LEU A 264 8.54 -12.85 -17.56
CA LEU A 264 7.52 -13.85 -17.87
C LEU A 264 7.20 -14.79 -16.68
N ASN A 265 7.24 -14.24 -15.46
CA ASN A 265 6.75 -14.92 -14.27
C ASN A 265 5.27 -14.61 -14.06
N PHE A 266 4.44 -15.64 -14.14
CA PHE A 266 3.00 -15.52 -13.94
C PHE A 266 2.62 -16.04 -12.56
N THR A 267 1.52 -15.56 -12.00
CA THR A 267 1.02 -16.04 -10.71
C THR A 267 -0.49 -16.20 -10.79
N LEU A 268 -0.99 -17.27 -10.17
CA LEU A 268 -2.42 -17.50 -9.94
C LEU A 268 -2.80 -17.25 -8.47
N ASP A 269 -1.86 -16.75 -7.68
CA ASP A 269 -2.10 -16.30 -6.32
C ASP A 269 -2.79 -14.93 -6.36
N TRP A 270 -4.03 -14.87 -5.90
CA TRP A 270 -4.79 -13.62 -5.87
C TRP A 270 -4.18 -12.56 -4.98
N ASN A 271 -3.43 -12.95 -3.94
CA ASN A 271 -2.71 -11.99 -3.12
C ASN A 271 -1.70 -11.22 -4.00
N ALA A 272 -0.91 -11.93 -4.80
CA ALA A 272 0.04 -11.31 -5.72
C ALA A 272 -0.63 -10.53 -6.87
N ILE A 273 -1.77 -11.01 -7.40
CA ILE A 273 -2.53 -10.32 -8.46
C ILE A 273 -3.23 -9.06 -7.92
N GLY A 274 -3.74 -9.11 -6.69
CA GLY A 274 -4.52 -8.05 -6.07
C GLY A 274 -3.69 -6.89 -5.54
N GLN A 275 -2.41 -7.11 -5.21
CA GLN A 275 -1.48 -6.09 -4.73
C GLN A 275 -1.45 -4.78 -5.55
N PRO A 276 -1.34 -4.79 -6.90
CA PRO A 276 -1.37 -3.56 -7.70
C PRO A 276 -2.75 -2.89 -7.77
N GLY A 277 -3.79 -3.45 -7.15
CA GLY A 277 -5.14 -2.88 -7.17
C GLY A 277 -5.79 -2.80 -8.56
N PRO A 278 -5.72 -3.84 -9.42
CA PRO A 278 -6.14 -3.74 -10.82
C PRO A 278 -7.66 -3.56 -11.01
N LEU A 279 -8.46 -3.77 -9.96
CA LEU A 279 -9.91 -3.66 -10.03
C LEU A 279 -10.43 -2.22 -9.94
N TYR A 280 -9.66 -1.31 -9.34
CA TYR A 280 -10.08 0.08 -9.14
C TYR A 280 -9.11 1.09 -9.77
N THR A 281 -7.96 0.66 -10.27
CA THR A 281 -7.01 1.50 -10.99
C THR A 281 -7.45 1.64 -12.46
N PRO A 282 -7.53 2.85 -13.04
CA PRO A 282 -7.87 3.02 -14.45
C PRO A 282 -6.91 2.27 -15.39
N TRP A 283 -7.43 1.81 -16.53
CA TRP A 283 -6.66 1.02 -17.51
C TRP A 283 -5.39 1.74 -17.98
N TRP A 284 -5.48 3.03 -18.32
CA TRP A 284 -4.34 3.81 -18.78
C TRP A 284 -3.21 3.84 -17.74
N ALA A 285 -3.56 3.96 -16.45
CA ALA A 285 -2.59 4.00 -15.36
C ALA A 285 -1.92 2.64 -15.17
N GLN A 286 -2.69 1.55 -15.30
CA GLN A 286 -2.14 0.20 -15.28
C GLN A 286 -1.16 -0.04 -16.43
N VAL A 287 -1.51 0.35 -17.66
CA VAL A 287 -0.63 0.21 -18.82
C VAL A 287 0.67 0.99 -18.60
N ASN A 288 0.59 2.24 -18.15
CA ASN A 288 1.79 3.04 -17.85
C ASN A 288 2.68 2.38 -16.79
N TYR A 289 2.08 1.86 -15.71
CA TYR A 289 2.80 1.14 -14.66
C TYR A 289 3.51 -0.10 -15.21
N TYR A 290 2.82 -0.97 -15.95
CA TYR A 290 3.39 -2.20 -16.49
C TYR A 290 4.41 -1.95 -17.60
N VAL A 291 4.20 -0.94 -18.46
CA VAL A 291 5.19 -0.53 -19.46
C VAL A 291 6.46 -0.03 -18.78
N GLY A 292 6.34 0.74 -17.68
CA GLY A 292 7.47 1.14 -16.86
C GLY A 292 8.26 -0.05 -16.30
N ILE A 293 7.56 -1.08 -15.81
CA ILE A 293 8.18 -2.33 -15.36
C ILE A 293 8.88 -3.06 -16.50
N ILE A 294 8.23 -3.20 -17.66
CA ILE A 294 8.81 -3.88 -18.82
C ILE A 294 10.09 -3.16 -19.26
N ILE A 295 10.05 -1.84 -19.41
CA ILE A 295 11.24 -1.07 -19.83
C ILE A 295 12.33 -1.13 -18.76
N GLY A 296 12.01 -0.82 -17.50
CA GLY A 296 13.00 -0.73 -16.44
C GLY A 296 13.59 -2.09 -16.06
N VAL A 297 12.72 -3.06 -15.78
CA VAL A 297 13.10 -4.35 -15.20
C VAL A 297 13.42 -5.39 -16.27
N TRP A 298 12.71 -5.43 -17.40
CA TRP A 298 12.94 -6.46 -18.42
C TRP A 298 13.97 -6.03 -19.48
N ILE A 299 14.15 -4.74 -19.73
CA ILE A 299 15.07 -4.24 -20.76
C ILE A 299 16.30 -3.59 -20.13
N VAL A 300 16.13 -2.50 -19.37
CA VAL A 300 17.24 -1.69 -18.87
C VAL A 300 18.10 -2.47 -17.87
N ALA A 301 17.50 -3.12 -16.86
CA ALA A 301 18.28 -3.83 -15.84
C ALA A 301 19.12 -4.99 -16.41
N PRO A 302 18.61 -5.88 -17.30
CA PRO A 302 19.43 -6.90 -17.95
C PRO A 302 20.53 -6.32 -18.84
N LEU A 303 20.27 -5.23 -19.56
CA LEU A 303 21.29 -4.56 -20.39
C LEU A 303 22.43 -4.00 -19.53
N LEU A 304 22.11 -3.29 -18.44
CA LEU A 304 23.12 -2.76 -17.52
C LEU A 304 23.98 -3.87 -16.90
N TYR A 305 23.34 -4.99 -16.53
CA TYR A 305 24.04 -6.16 -15.99
C TYR A 305 24.93 -6.82 -17.07
N HIS A 306 24.44 -6.96 -18.29
CA HIS A 306 25.20 -7.56 -19.39
C HIS A 306 26.43 -6.73 -19.79
N PHE A 307 26.27 -5.41 -19.90
CA PHE A 307 27.37 -4.49 -20.21
C PHE A 307 28.27 -4.17 -19.01
N ASN A 308 28.06 -4.84 -17.87
CA ASN A 308 28.81 -4.64 -16.63
C ASN A 308 28.92 -3.16 -16.23
N PHE A 309 27.85 -2.39 -16.45
CA PHE A 309 27.81 -0.99 -16.09
C PHE A 309 27.95 -0.87 -14.57
N LEU A 310 28.89 -0.05 -14.08
CA LEU A 310 29.21 0.11 -12.66
C LEU A 310 29.66 -1.19 -11.94
N GLU A 311 30.34 -2.11 -12.62
CA GLU A 311 30.77 -3.41 -12.05
C GLU A 311 29.57 -4.27 -11.57
N ALA A 312 28.39 -4.10 -12.17
CA ALA A 312 27.16 -4.79 -11.78
C ALA A 312 27.30 -6.32 -11.72
N GLN A 313 28.15 -6.95 -12.54
CA GLN A 313 28.35 -8.40 -12.55
C GLN A 313 29.04 -8.93 -11.29
N ARG A 314 29.69 -8.05 -10.53
CA ARG A 314 30.30 -8.38 -9.24
C ARG A 314 29.26 -8.71 -8.17
N PHE A 315 28.03 -8.24 -8.37
CA PHE A 315 26.93 -8.44 -7.44
C PHE A 315 25.91 -9.43 -8.03
N PRO A 316 25.21 -10.21 -7.19
CA PRO A 316 24.02 -10.93 -7.63
C PRO A 316 22.99 -9.94 -8.20
N PHE A 317 22.29 -10.36 -9.27
CA PHE A 317 21.32 -9.52 -9.96
C PHE A 317 20.27 -8.93 -8.99
N THR A 318 19.78 -9.76 -8.07
CA THR A 318 18.90 -9.38 -6.96
C THR A 318 19.43 -9.96 -5.66
N SER A 319 19.57 -9.13 -4.63
CA SER A 319 19.92 -9.54 -3.27
C SER A 319 19.08 -8.80 -2.24
N THR A 320 18.36 -9.52 -1.39
CA THR A 320 17.67 -8.92 -0.23
C THR A 320 18.63 -8.53 0.89
N LEU A 321 19.91 -8.93 0.79
CA LEU A 321 20.94 -8.68 1.79
C LEU A 321 21.90 -7.58 1.34
N PRO A 322 22.43 -6.78 2.27
CA PRO A 322 23.51 -5.83 1.98
C PRO A 322 24.80 -6.58 1.63
N LEU A 323 25.56 -6.05 0.67
CA LEU A 323 26.76 -6.66 0.13
C LEU A 323 27.99 -5.78 0.38
N ASP A 324 29.16 -6.41 0.54
CA ASP A 324 30.44 -5.73 0.57
C ASP A 324 30.98 -5.45 -0.85
N LYS A 325 32.10 -4.73 -0.95
CA LYS A 325 32.74 -4.41 -2.22
C LYS A 325 33.04 -5.65 -3.04
N TYR A 326 33.22 -6.83 -2.43
CA TYR A 326 33.54 -8.08 -3.11
C TYR A 326 32.29 -8.90 -3.49
N GLY A 327 31.08 -8.40 -3.24
CA GLY A 327 29.83 -9.10 -3.52
C GLY A 327 29.48 -10.17 -2.49
N GLN A 328 30.15 -10.20 -1.34
CA GLN A 328 29.84 -11.09 -0.22
C GLN A 328 28.86 -10.44 0.75
N LYS A 329 28.22 -11.25 1.62
CA LYS A 329 27.32 -10.75 2.65
C LYS A 329 28.06 -9.75 3.55
N TYR A 330 27.51 -8.55 3.66
CA TYR A 330 28.12 -7.48 4.44
C TYR A 330 28.16 -7.85 5.93
N ASN A 331 29.33 -7.77 6.55
CA ASN A 331 29.52 -8.07 7.96
C ASN A 331 29.45 -6.79 8.81
N GLN A 332 28.28 -6.52 9.39
CA GLN A 332 28.05 -5.31 10.19
C GLN A 332 28.84 -5.30 11.51
N THR A 333 29.25 -6.46 12.03
CA THR A 333 29.94 -6.56 13.32
C THR A 333 31.38 -6.06 13.26
N LEU A 334 31.93 -5.86 12.06
CA LEU A 334 33.30 -5.37 11.87
C LEU A 334 33.41 -3.84 11.96
N ILE A 335 32.32 -3.12 11.70
CA ILE A 335 32.31 -1.65 11.64
C ILE A 335 31.63 -1.01 12.86
N ILE A 336 30.84 -1.78 13.61
CA ILE A 336 30.11 -1.29 14.77
C ILE A 336 30.85 -1.69 16.02
N ASP A 337 31.18 -0.70 16.82
CA ASP A 337 31.74 -0.93 18.14
C ASP A 337 30.67 -1.58 19.03
N LYS A 338 30.95 -2.81 19.49
CA LYS A 338 30.04 -3.61 20.31
C LYS A 338 29.73 -2.98 21.66
N THR A 339 30.59 -2.07 22.14
CA THR A 339 30.45 -1.46 23.46
C THR A 339 29.63 -0.17 23.42
N THR A 340 29.76 0.61 22.35
CA THR A 340 29.12 1.92 22.23
C THR A 340 27.95 1.94 21.25
N GLY A 341 27.84 0.95 20.36
CA GLY A 341 26.82 0.89 19.31
C GLY A 341 27.02 1.91 18.19
N PHE A 342 28.12 2.67 18.22
CA PHE A 342 28.45 3.66 17.20
C PHE A 342 29.27 3.06 16.06
N LEU A 343 29.18 3.70 14.90
CA LEU A 343 29.97 3.37 13.72
C LEU A 343 31.42 3.79 13.93
N ASN A 344 32.34 2.83 13.82
CA ASN A 344 33.77 3.10 13.71
C ASN A 344 34.11 3.46 12.26
N VAL A 345 34.24 4.77 12.01
CA VAL A 345 34.49 5.33 10.66
C VAL A 345 35.77 4.76 10.04
N THR A 346 36.84 4.63 10.82
CA THR A 346 38.12 4.07 10.33
C THR A 346 38.00 2.58 9.96
N ALA A 347 37.19 1.81 10.69
CA ALA A 347 36.93 0.41 10.35
C ALA A 347 36.03 0.28 9.11
N TYR A 348 35.08 1.20 8.94
CA TYR A 348 34.20 1.28 7.77
C TYR A 348 35.00 1.57 6.49
N ASP A 349 35.86 2.60 6.51
CA ASP A 349 36.68 2.99 5.35
C ASP A 349 37.64 1.88 4.91
N ASN A 350 38.19 1.13 5.87
CA ASN A 350 39.08 0.00 5.59
C ASN A 350 38.34 -1.24 5.07
N TYR A 351 37.13 -1.50 5.57
CA TYR A 351 36.34 -2.66 5.18
C TYR A 351 35.72 -2.47 3.80
N SER A 352 34.65 -1.71 3.70
CA SER A 352 33.92 -1.48 2.45
C SER A 352 32.74 -0.53 2.66
N PRO A 353 32.39 0.30 1.67
CA PRO A 353 31.04 0.86 1.55
C PRO A 353 29.98 -0.24 1.45
N ILE A 354 28.74 0.07 1.86
CA ILE A 354 27.59 -0.84 1.70
C ILE A 354 27.10 -0.78 0.25
N PHE A 355 26.99 -1.94 -0.39
CA PHE A 355 26.42 -2.08 -1.72
C PHE A 355 25.04 -2.76 -1.67
N GLY A 356 24.07 -2.19 -2.37
CA GLY A 356 22.71 -2.72 -2.50
C GLY A 356 22.49 -3.50 -3.81
N LYS A 357 21.23 -3.89 -4.07
CA LYS A 357 20.80 -4.48 -5.35
C LYS A 357 21.21 -3.61 -6.54
N CYS A 358 21.37 -4.23 -7.71
CA CYS A 358 21.68 -3.53 -8.96
C CYS A 358 20.68 -2.40 -9.32
N SER A 359 19.45 -2.43 -8.79
CA SER A 359 18.43 -1.37 -8.95
C SER A 359 18.71 -0.08 -8.16
N ASN A 360 19.52 -0.14 -7.10
CA ASN A 360 19.82 1.00 -6.21
C ASN A 360 21.21 1.62 -6.47
N LEU A 361 21.87 1.24 -7.57
CA LEU A 361 23.19 1.77 -7.95
C LEU A 361 23.22 3.29 -8.23
N VAL A 362 22.05 3.95 -8.26
CA VAL A 362 21.93 5.41 -8.43
C VAL A 362 22.41 6.18 -7.19
N GLU A 363 22.43 5.57 -6.01
CA GLU A 363 22.81 6.26 -4.77
C GLU A 363 24.29 6.64 -4.72
N LYS A 364 25.16 5.90 -5.42
CA LYS A 364 26.60 6.18 -5.53
C LYS A 364 26.92 7.55 -6.19
N LYS A 365 25.96 8.15 -6.90
CA LYS A 365 26.15 9.48 -7.52
C LYS A 365 25.62 10.63 -6.68
N ARG A 366 24.82 10.39 -5.64
CA ARG A 366 24.28 11.47 -4.79
C ARG A 366 25.34 11.97 -3.79
N ASP A 367 26.22 11.08 -3.32
CA ASP A 367 27.36 11.45 -2.46
C ASP A 367 28.49 12.17 -3.22
N MET A 368 28.47 12.13 -4.55
CA MET A 368 29.45 12.82 -5.40
C MET A 368 29.00 14.24 -5.80
N ILE A 369 27.76 14.63 -5.50
CA ILE A 369 27.17 15.95 -5.86
C ILE A 369 27.10 16.89 -4.65
N PHE A 370 27.27 16.39 -3.41
CA PHE A 370 27.12 17.18 -2.18
C PHE A 370 28.39 17.20 -1.30
N ILE A 371 29.56 17.33 -1.91
CA ILE A 371 30.74 17.86 -1.21
C ILE A 371 31.13 19.15 -1.94
N PRO A 372 30.67 20.34 -1.51
CA PRO A 372 31.36 21.56 -1.88
C PRO A 372 32.70 21.56 -1.12
N SER A 373 33.74 21.94 -1.87
CA SER A 373 35.07 22.33 -1.43
C SER A 373 35.12 23.08 -0.10
#